data_AF-A0A936MLI1-F1
#
_entry.id   AF-A0A936MLI1-F1
#
_cell.length_a   1.000
_cell.length_b   1.000
_cell.length_c   1.000
_cell.angle_alpha   90.00
_cell.angle_beta   90.00
_cell.angle_gamma   90.00
#
_symmetry.space_group_name_H-M   'P 1'
#
loop_
_entity.id
_entity.type
_entity.pdbx_description
1 polymer ?
#
loop_
_entity_poly.entity_id
_entity_poly.type
_entity_poly.pdbx_seq_one_letter_code
_entity_poly.pdbx_strand_id
1 'polypeptide(L)'
;MATHLRDSTSMQDAGDVCSAIASGLDSDSEAKHLAPLWDALTAKADELAAARRAAERALGRARAKVTVMDSIWDPETAAFGRDVVDQSGGKRDQAPYTRFFKNASPSATQDFGVDREVQQGKDWLAELARNPNEPLATKWTPRLSVATENLESAAGARRNAVRAVALQDTAEELFIADINREIDILEGELLTLFPGQPKRVAAFLEPTKPRHKRFRRKGDSSGEED
;
A
#
# COMPACT_ATOMS: atom_id res chain seq x y z
N MET A 1 2.84 33.19 -14.12
CA MET A 1 2.99 32.54 -12.82
C MET A 1 2.45 31.15 -12.93
N ALA A 2 3.38 30.18 -12.95
CA ALA A 2 3.05 28.78 -12.87
C ALA A 2 2.29 28.48 -11.57
N THR A 3 1.48 27.43 -11.59
CA THR A 3 0.88 26.90 -10.35
C THR A 3 1.60 25.61 -9.98
N HIS A 4 2.06 25.50 -8.75
CA HIS A 4 2.68 24.26 -8.27
C HIS A 4 1.64 23.13 -8.20
N LEU A 5 2.08 21.93 -8.56
CA LEU A 5 1.36 20.71 -8.29
C LEU A 5 1.25 20.51 -6.78
N ARG A 6 0.09 20.02 -6.33
CA ARG A 6 -0.12 19.66 -4.92
C ARG A 6 0.56 18.34 -4.61
N ASP A 7 0.97 18.15 -3.37
CA ASP A 7 1.52 16.86 -2.89
C ASP A 7 0.53 15.70 -3.07
N SER A 8 -0.77 15.99 -3.10
CA SER A 8 -1.83 15.00 -3.35
C SER A 8 -2.09 14.70 -4.83
N THR A 9 -1.29 15.25 -5.74
CA THR A 9 -1.42 15.01 -7.19
C THR A 9 -1.04 13.57 -7.50
N SER A 10 -1.87 12.84 -8.24
CA SER A 10 -1.52 11.47 -8.62
C SER A 10 -0.35 11.48 -9.62
N MET A 11 0.48 10.43 -9.62
CA MET A 11 1.56 10.31 -10.61
C MET A 11 1.06 10.32 -12.05
N GLN A 12 -0.15 9.82 -12.30
CA GLN A 12 -0.76 9.90 -13.61
C GLN A 12 -1.07 11.35 -14.01
N ASP A 13 -1.69 12.13 -13.12
CA ASP A 13 -1.95 13.55 -13.39
C ASP A 13 -0.65 14.36 -13.54
N ALA A 14 0.37 14.05 -12.73
CA ALA A 14 1.68 14.68 -12.83
C ALA A 14 2.37 14.36 -14.17
N GLY A 15 2.28 13.11 -14.63
CA GLY A 15 2.76 12.69 -15.95
C GLY A 15 2.02 13.40 -17.09
N ASP A 16 0.69 13.50 -17.01
CA ASP A 16 -0.12 14.22 -17.99
C ASP A 16 0.28 15.71 -18.09
N VAL A 17 0.56 16.35 -16.96
CA VAL A 17 1.06 17.74 -16.93
C VAL A 17 2.43 17.84 -17.61
N CYS A 18 3.36 16.94 -17.29
CA CYS A 18 4.70 16.93 -17.89
C CYS A 18 4.62 16.71 -19.41
N SER A 19 3.79 15.78 -19.86
CA SER A 19 3.59 15.46 -21.28
C SER A 19 2.99 16.63 -22.05
N ALA A 20 2.03 17.34 -21.45
CA ALA A 20 1.44 18.53 -22.05
C ALA A 20 2.45 19.68 -22.16
N ILE A 21 3.31 19.87 -21.17
CA ILE A 21 4.41 20.85 -21.22
C ILE A 21 5.41 20.45 -22.32
N ALA A 22 5.85 19.19 -22.36
CA ALA A 22 6.77 18.69 -23.39
C ALA A 22 6.22 18.92 -24.80
N SER A 23 4.95 18.59 -25.03
CA SER A 23 4.27 18.79 -26.31
C SER A 23 4.19 20.27 -26.71
N GLY A 24 3.92 21.15 -25.74
CA GLY A 24 3.94 22.59 -25.95
C GLY A 24 5.32 23.08 -26.39
N LEU A 25 6.37 22.68 -25.68
CA LEU A 25 7.75 23.03 -25.97
C LEU A 25 8.20 22.50 -27.33
N ASP A 26 7.92 21.23 -27.65
CA ASP A 26 8.32 20.61 -28.92
C ASP A 26 7.68 21.26 -30.15
N SER A 27 6.51 21.86 -29.97
CA SER A 27 5.76 22.58 -31.00
C SER A 27 6.32 23.97 -31.33
N ASP A 28 7.24 24.49 -30.52
CA ASP A 28 7.85 25.81 -30.69
C ASP A 28 9.35 25.68 -31.02
N SER A 29 9.78 26.18 -32.18
CA SER A 29 11.16 26.02 -32.63
C SER A 29 12.20 26.65 -31.70
N GLU A 30 11.84 27.68 -30.95
CA GLU A 30 12.76 28.36 -30.02
C GLU A 30 12.86 27.60 -28.69
N ALA A 31 11.76 26.99 -28.22
CA ALA A 31 11.70 26.31 -26.92
C ALA A 31 11.87 24.78 -26.99
N LYS A 32 11.83 24.17 -28.19
CA LYS A 32 11.90 22.71 -28.41
C LYS A 32 13.06 22.01 -27.72
N HIS A 33 14.20 22.69 -27.55
CA HIS A 33 15.37 22.13 -26.87
C HIS A 33 15.14 21.82 -25.37
N LEU A 34 14.09 22.38 -24.76
CA LEU A 34 13.70 22.14 -23.37
C LEU A 34 12.76 20.93 -23.22
N ALA A 35 12.10 20.49 -24.29
CA ALA A 35 11.13 19.39 -24.26
C ALA A 35 11.68 18.04 -23.73
N PRO A 36 12.94 17.61 -24.05
CA PRO A 36 13.44 16.30 -23.63
C PRO A 36 13.46 16.06 -22.12
N LEU A 37 13.66 17.09 -21.30
CA LEU A 37 13.58 16.98 -19.84
C LEU A 37 12.17 16.58 -19.41
N TRP A 38 11.16 17.21 -19.99
CA TRP A 38 9.75 16.97 -19.67
C TRP A 38 9.26 15.61 -20.17
N ASP A 39 9.77 15.14 -21.31
CA ASP A 39 9.57 13.75 -21.74
C ASP A 39 10.15 12.75 -20.73
N ALA A 40 11.36 13.02 -20.21
CA ALA A 40 11.98 12.17 -19.19
C ALA A 40 11.19 12.19 -17.86
N LEU A 41 10.67 13.34 -17.44
CA LEU A 41 9.79 13.44 -16.27
C LEU A 41 8.47 12.69 -16.50
N THR A 42 7.89 12.77 -17.70
CA THR A 42 6.69 11.99 -18.07
C THR A 42 6.94 10.49 -17.92
N ALA A 43 8.05 9.98 -18.48
CA ALA A 43 8.42 8.58 -18.37
C ALA A 43 8.62 8.14 -16.89
N LYS A 44 9.28 8.98 -16.08
CA LYS A 44 9.46 8.70 -14.64
C LYS A 44 8.13 8.69 -13.88
N ALA A 45 7.18 9.55 -14.24
CA ALA A 45 5.84 9.56 -13.66
C ALA A 45 5.09 8.25 -13.97
N ASP A 46 5.18 7.76 -15.22
CA ASP A 46 4.58 6.49 -15.65
C ASP A 46 5.19 5.30 -14.90
N GLU A 47 6.51 5.29 -14.72
CA GLU A 47 7.22 4.27 -13.95
C GLU A 47 6.75 4.23 -12.49
N LEU A 48 6.66 5.40 -11.83
CA LEU A 48 6.18 5.51 -10.45
C LEU A 48 4.71 5.07 -10.34
N ALA A 49 3.84 5.49 -11.27
CA ALA A 49 2.45 5.06 -11.31
C ALA A 49 2.31 3.54 -11.51
N ALA A 50 3.18 2.92 -12.32
CA ALA A 50 3.22 1.47 -12.49
C ALA A 50 3.71 0.75 -11.22
N ALA A 51 4.78 1.26 -10.60
CA ALA A 51 5.35 0.73 -9.37
C ALA A 51 4.34 0.78 -8.21
N ARG A 52 3.62 1.89 -8.05
CA ARG A 52 2.55 2.04 -7.07
C ARG A 52 1.47 0.98 -7.22
N ARG A 53 0.91 0.84 -8.43
CA ARG A 53 -0.11 -0.18 -8.73
C ARG A 53 0.40 -1.59 -8.46
N ALA A 54 1.67 -1.88 -8.75
CA ALA A 54 2.27 -3.17 -8.45
C ALA A 54 2.37 -3.43 -6.94
N ALA A 55 2.82 -2.44 -6.17
CA ALA A 55 2.93 -2.50 -4.71
C ALA A 55 1.56 -2.67 -4.03
N GLU A 56 0.54 -1.92 -4.46
CA GLU A 56 -0.83 -2.03 -3.94
C GLU A 56 -1.44 -3.40 -4.22
N ARG A 57 -1.26 -3.94 -5.43
CA ARG A 57 -1.71 -5.30 -5.76
C ARG A 57 -0.97 -6.34 -4.92
N ALA A 58 0.32 -6.16 -4.68
CA ALA A 58 1.09 -7.04 -3.81
C ALA A 58 0.57 -7.00 -2.36
N LEU A 59 0.25 -5.81 -1.85
CA LEU A 59 -0.37 -5.64 -0.54
C LEU A 59 -1.76 -6.29 -0.47
N GLY A 60 -2.59 -6.14 -1.50
CA GLY A 60 -3.90 -6.81 -1.60
C GLY A 60 -3.77 -8.33 -1.54
N ARG A 61 -2.84 -8.90 -2.32
CA ARG A 61 -2.55 -10.34 -2.27
C ARG A 61 -2.01 -10.79 -0.91
N ALA A 62 -1.13 -10.02 -0.29
CA ALA A 62 -0.58 -10.35 1.02
C ALA A 62 -1.65 -10.32 2.12
N ARG A 63 -2.58 -9.36 2.08
CA ARG A 63 -3.75 -9.30 2.98
C ARG A 63 -4.63 -10.54 2.80
N ALA A 64 -4.98 -10.88 1.57
CA ALA A 64 -5.78 -12.07 1.27
C ALA A 64 -5.09 -13.35 1.77
N LYS A 65 -3.76 -13.46 1.58
CA LYS A 65 -2.99 -14.60 2.08
C LYS A 65 -3.06 -14.71 3.60
N VAL A 66 -2.91 -13.59 4.33
CA VAL A 66 -3.05 -13.58 5.79
C VAL A 66 -4.42 -14.11 6.18
N THR A 67 -5.51 -13.59 5.61
CA THR A 67 -6.88 -14.07 5.90
C THR A 67 -7.05 -15.58 5.69
N VAL A 68 -6.49 -16.13 4.62
CA VAL A 68 -6.57 -17.58 4.39
C VAL A 68 -5.74 -18.36 5.41
N MET A 69 -4.52 -17.93 5.73
CA MET A 69 -3.67 -18.63 6.70
C MET A 69 -4.25 -18.56 8.11
N ASP A 70 -4.85 -17.42 8.47
CA ASP A 70 -5.59 -17.18 9.71
C ASP A 70 -6.74 -18.20 9.86
N SER A 71 -7.57 -18.31 8.80
CA SER A 71 -8.68 -19.28 8.77
C SER A 71 -8.26 -20.76 8.81
N ILE A 72 -7.00 -21.07 8.48
CA ILE A 72 -6.42 -22.41 8.62
C ILE A 72 -5.86 -22.62 10.03
N TRP A 73 -5.25 -21.58 10.60
CA TRP A 73 -4.67 -21.60 11.94
C TRP A 73 -5.74 -21.76 13.02
N ASP A 74 -6.86 -21.07 12.89
CA ASP A 74 -7.96 -21.09 13.85
C ASP A 74 -8.51 -22.50 14.17
N PRO A 75 -8.90 -23.33 13.18
CA PRO A 75 -9.33 -24.70 13.43
C PRO A 75 -8.25 -25.58 14.07
N GLU A 76 -6.98 -25.39 13.70
CA GLU A 76 -5.85 -26.13 14.28
C GLU A 76 -5.69 -25.78 15.76
N THR A 77 -5.75 -24.49 16.11
CA THR A 77 -5.73 -24.00 17.49
C THR A 77 -6.92 -24.52 18.30
N ALA A 78 -8.14 -24.49 17.75
CA ALA A 78 -9.31 -25.04 18.41
C ALA A 78 -9.17 -26.55 18.68
N ALA A 79 -8.67 -27.29 17.69
CA ALA A 79 -8.49 -28.73 17.80
C ALA A 79 -7.38 -29.09 18.80
N PHE A 80 -6.28 -28.33 18.82
CA PHE A 80 -5.24 -28.45 19.83
C PHE A 80 -5.78 -28.19 21.24
N GLY A 81 -6.55 -27.10 21.41
CA GLY A 81 -7.20 -26.77 22.67
C GLY A 81 -8.12 -27.87 23.18
N ARG A 82 -8.92 -28.49 22.29
CA ARG A 82 -9.79 -29.63 22.65
C ARG A 82 -8.97 -30.82 23.14
N ASP A 83 -7.94 -31.22 22.40
CA ASP A 83 -7.07 -32.33 22.79
C ASP A 83 -6.39 -32.11 24.15
N VAL A 84 -5.94 -30.89 24.43
CA VAL A 84 -5.31 -30.55 25.72
C VAL A 84 -6.34 -30.64 26.87
N VAL A 85 -7.57 -30.19 26.64
CA VAL A 85 -8.67 -30.32 27.62
C VAL A 85 -8.98 -31.80 27.87
N ASP A 86 -9.09 -32.61 26.82
CA ASP A 86 -9.38 -34.04 26.93
C ASP A 86 -8.28 -34.77 27.72
N GLN A 87 -7.01 -34.45 27.47
CA GLN A 87 -5.89 -35.03 28.21
C GLN A 87 -5.79 -34.56 29.66
N SER A 88 -6.35 -33.40 29.99
CA SER A 88 -6.52 -32.95 31.37
C SER A 88 -7.74 -33.58 32.06
N GLY A 89 -8.47 -34.49 31.40
CA GLY A 89 -9.73 -35.05 31.91
C GLY A 89 -10.81 -33.98 32.09
N GLY A 90 -10.78 -32.92 31.27
CA GLY A 90 -11.67 -31.77 31.38
C GLY A 90 -11.27 -30.73 32.43
N LYS A 91 -10.21 -30.97 33.21
CA LYS A 91 -9.82 -30.12 34.34
C LYS A 91 -8.83 -29.03 33.93
N ARG A 92 -9.33 -27.80 33.87
CA ARG A 92 -8.55 -26.61 33.46
C ARG A 92 -7.53 -26.14 34.50
N ASP A 93 -7.60 -26.66 35.72
CA ASP A 93 -6.65 -26.41 36.80
C ASP A 93 -5.50 -27.44 36.83
N GLN A 94 -5.51 -28.43 35.93
CA GLN A 94 -4.53 -29.50 35.88
C GLN A 94 -3.68 -29.47 34.60
N ALA A 95 -2.49 -30.09 34.67
CA ALA A 95 -1.69 -30.34 33.48
C ALA A 95 -2.39 -31.38 32.57
N PRO A 96 -2.27 -31.27 31.23
CA PRO A 96 -1.46 -30.30 30.48
C PRO A 96 -2.12 -28.92 30.25
N TYR A 97 -3.37 -28.69 30.67
CA TYR A 97 -4.08 -27.44 30.39
C TYR A 97 -3.38 -26.20 30.95
N THR A 98 -2.98 -26.23 32.23
CA THR A 98 -2.27 -25.11 32.88
C THR A 98 -0.87 -24.87 32.31
N ARG A 99 -0.33 -25.82 31.54
CA ARG A 99 0.96 -25.70 30.86
C ARG A 99 0.85 -24.84 29.61
N PHE A 100 -0.19 -25.07 28.79
CA PHE A 100 -0.37 -24.40 27.49
C PHE A 100 -1.27 -23.16 27.54
N PHE A 101 -2.24 -23.11 28.46
CA PHE A 101 -3.29 -22.09 28.48
C PHE A 101 -3.31 -21.30 29.80
N LYS A 102 -2.13 -21.12 30.41
CA LYS A 102 -1.98 -20.39 31.68
C LYS A 102 -2.49 -18.95 31.63
N ASN A 103 -2.27 -18.28 30.50
CA ASN A 103 -2.51 -16.84 30.34
C ASN A 103 -3.68 -16.51 29.42
N ALA A 104 -4.03 -17.42 28.51
CA ALA A 104 -5.10 -17.24 27.54
C ALA A 104 -5.75 -18.60 27.25
N SER A 105 -7.07 -18.63 27.15
CA SER A 105 -7.81 -19.80 26.68
C SER A 105 -7.63 -19.98 25.17
N PRO A 106 -7.93 -21.17 24.61
CA PRO A 106 -7.92 -21.37 23.16
C PRO A 106 -8.79 -20.35 22.43
N SER A 107 -10.01 -20.11 22.91
CA SER A 107 -10.94 -19.13 22.32
C SER A 107 -10.41 -17.70 22.38
N ALA A 108 -9.82 -17.30 23.52
CA ALA A 108 -9.23 -15.98 23.64
C ALA A 108 -8.03 -15.80 22.71
N THR A 109 -7.33 -16.89 22.37
CA THR A 109 -6.20 -16.85 21.45
C THR A 109 -6.65 -16.66 20.01
N GLN A 110 -7.80 -17.17 19.61
CA GLN A 110 -8.38 -16.97 18.27
C GLN A 110 -8.89 -15.53 18.06
N ASP A 111 -9.19 -14.82 19.14
CA ASP A 111 -9.54 -13.40 19.08
C ASP A 111 -8.31 -12.49 19.08
N PHE A 112 -7.10 -13.05 19.02
CA PHE A 112 -5.88 -12.24 18.95
C PHE A 112 -5.68 -11.67 17.54
N GLY A 113 -4.99 -10.53 17.46
CA GLY A 113 -4.44 -10.14 16.16
C GLY A 113 -3.31 -11.09 15.77
N VAL A 114 -3.22 -11.43 14.48
CA VAL A 114 -2.19 -12.26 13.81
C VAL A 114 -0.81 -12.28 14.46
N ASP A 115 -0.27 -11.12 14.85
CA ASP A 115 1.07 -11.04 15.44
C ASP A 115 1.16 -11.76 16.80
N ARG A 116 0.10 -11.68 17.61
CA ARG A 116 0.00 -12.39 18.89
C ARG A 116 -0.33 -13.87 18.71
N GLU A 117 -1.11 -14.24 17.70
CA GLU A 117 -1.40 -15.64 17.38
C GLU A 117 -0.13 -16.39 16.97
N VAL A 118 0.68 -15.78 16.10
CA VAL A 118 1.99 -16.33 15.72
C VAL A 118 2.88 -16.51 16.95
N GLN A 119 2.94 -15.51 17.84
CA GLN A 119 3.73 -15.63 19.06
C GLN A 119 3.21 -16.75 19.96
N GLN A 120 1.90 -16.86 20.16
CA GLN A 120 1.29 -17.89 20.99
C GLN A 120 1.50 -19.29 20.41
N GLY A 121 1.42 -19.45 19.09
CA GLY A 121 1.74 -20.70 18.40
C GLY A 121 3.20 -21.12 18.62
N LYS A 122 4.14 -20.18 18.56
CA LYS A 122 5.56 -20.42 18.88
C LYS A 122 5.76 -20.84 20.34
N ASP A 123 5.06 -20.20 21.27
CA ASP A 123 5.13 -20.54 22.69
C ASP A 123 4.62 -21.97 22.94
N TRP A 124 3.53 -22.39 22.27
CA TRP A 124 3.05 -23.78 22.33
C TRP A 124 4.04 -24.77 21.73
N LEU A 125 4.65 -24.45 20.59
CA LEU A 125 5.68 -25.30 19.98
C LEU A 125 6.90 -25.46 20.88
N ALA A 126 7.34 -24.38 21.53
CA ALA A 126 8.43 -24.43 22.51
C ALA A 126 8.09 -25.32 23.71
N GLU A 127 6.83 -25.31 24.15
CA GLU A 127 6.36 -26.16 25.24
C GLU A 127 6.26 -27.64 24.83
N LEU A 128 5.72 -27.93 23.64
CA LEU A 128 5.69 -29.30 23.08
C LEU A 128 7.10 -29.87 22.91
N ALA A 129 8.08 -29.03 22.53
CA ALA A 129 9.46 -29.44 22.36
C ALA A 129 10.16 -29.86 23.67
N ARG A 130 9.60 -29.52 24.86
CA ARG A 130 10.19 -29.95 26.14
C ARG A 130 10.10 -31.46 26.35
N ASN A 131 9.03 -32.10 25.86
CA ASN A 131 8.81 -33.55 25.95
C ASN A 131 8.37 -34.09 24.59
N PRO A 132 9.29 -34.26 23.62
CA PRO A 132 8.92 -34.58 22.24
C PRO A 132 8.25 -35.95 22.06
N ASN A 133 8.46 -36.87 23.00
CA ASN A 133 7.91 -38.22 22.96
C ASN A 133 6.50 -38.33 23.56
N GLU A 134 5.94 -37.26 24.13
CA GLU A 134 4.58 -37.30 24.65
C GLU A 134 3.56 -37.34 23.49
N PRO A 135 2.37 -37.95 23.68
CA PRO A 135 1.37 -38.06 22.62
C PRO A 135 0.93 -36.72 22.02
N LEU A 136 0.85 -35.65 22.82
CA LEU A 136 0.56 -34.30 22.33
C LEU A 136 1.65 -33.81 21.39
N ALA A 137 2.92 -33.88 21.80
CA ALA A 137 4.03 -33.40 20.98
C ALA A 137 4.12 -34.16 19.65
N THR A 138 3.96 -35.49 19.68
CA THR A 138 3.98 -36.32 18.46
C THR A 138 2.88 -35.91 17.47
N LYS A 139 1.67 -35.62 17.96
CA LYS A 139 0.53 -35.26 17.11
C LYS A 139 0.57 -33.81 16.64
N TRP A 140 0.89 -32.88 17.54
CA TRP A 140 0.61 -31.46 17.35
C TRP A 140 1.81 -30.65 16.87
N THR A 141 3.04 -31.05 17.18
CA THR A 141 4.24 -30.36 16.68
C THR A 141 4.21 -30.17 15.16
N PRO A 142 4.04 -31.23 14.33
CA PRO A 142 4.05 -31.05 12.87
C PRO A 142 2.89 -30.17 12.36
N ARG A 143 1.71 -30.26 12.98
CA ARG A 143 0.52 -29.52 12.55
C ARG A 143 0.62 -28.03 12.90
N LEU A 144 0.92 -27.73 14.17
CA LEU A 144 1.05 -26.36 14.66
C LEU A 144 2.26 -25.65 14.07
N SER A 145 3.37 -26.36 13.81
CA SER A 145 4.53 -25.79 13.12
C SER A 145 4.12 -25.29 11.74
N VAL A 146 3.53 -26.14 10.91
CA VAL A 146 3.12 -25.76 9.56
C VAL A 146 2.11 -24.62 9.56
N ALA A 147 1.08 -24.67 10.41
CA ALA A 147 0.08 -23.61 10.48
C ALA A 147 0.70 -22.27 10.95
N THR A 148 1.53 -22.29 11.99
CA THR A 148 2.16 -21.09 12.57
C THR A 148 3.19 -20.49 11.62
N GLU A 149 4.03 -21.31 10.98
CA GLU A 149 5.02 -20.85 9.98
C GLU A 149 4.35 -20.22 8.77
N ASN A 150 3.26 -20.81 8.29
CA ASN A 150 2.49 -20.26 7.18
C ASN A 150 1.85 -18.91 7.52
N LEU A 151 1.25 -18.79 8.71
CA LEU A 151 0.67 -17.53 9.20
C LEU A 151 1.77 -16.47 9.39
N GLU A 152 2.90 -16.84 9.99
CA GLU A 152 4.05 -15.95 10.16
C GLU A 152 4.59 -15.44 8.83
N SER A 153 4.80 -16.35 7.86
CA SER A 153 5.27 -16.01 6.53
C SER A 153 4.31 -15.05 5.81
N ALA A 154 3.00 -15.30 5.91
CA ALA A 154 1.99 -14.40 5.36
C ALA A 154 1.99 -13.03 6.05
N ALA A 155 2.09 -12.98 7.38
CA ALA A 155 2.18 -11.75 8.14
C ALA A 155 3.43 -10.94 7.78
N GLY A 156 4.58 -11.61 7.64
CA GLY A 156 5.83 -11.02 7.16
C GLY A 156 5.70 -10.42 5.76
N ALA A 157 5.10 -11.16 4.82
CA ALA A 157 4.82 -10.66 3.48
C ALA A 157 3.91 -9.42 3.49
N ARG A 158 2.86 -9.41 4.35
CA ARG A 158 1.98 -8.24 4.53
C ARG A 158 2.76 -7.03 5.04
N ARG A 159 3.59 -7.19 6.07
CA ARG A 159 4.42 -6.09 6.61
C ARG A 159 5.37 -5.53 5.55
N ASN A 160 6.03 -6.40 4.78
CA ASN A 160 6.92 -5.99 3.70
C ASN A 160 6.16 -5.23 2.59
N ALA A 161 4.97 -5.69 2.22
CA ALA A 161 4.14 -5.01 1.24
C ALA A 161 3.63 -3.63 1.72
N VAL A 162 3.27 -3.50 3.00
CA VAL A 162 2.92 -2.19 3.60
C VAL A 162 4.11 -1.22 3.53
N ARG A 163 5.31 -1.70 3.88
CA ARG A 163 6.54 -0.89 3.77
C ARG A 163 6.81 -0.48 2.33
N ALA A 164 6.62 -1.38 1.37
CA ALA A 164 6.82 -1.07 -0.04
C ALA A 164 5.87 0.03 -0.52
N VAL A 165 4.61 0.01 -0.12
CA VAL A 165 3.63 1.07 -0.42
C VAL A 165 4.06 2.40 0.20
N ALA A 166 4.46 2.41 1.47
CA ALA A 166 4.94 3.63 2.13
C ALA A 166 6.19 4.23 1.45
N LEU A 167 7.11 3.38 0.96
CA LEU A 167 8.27 3.85 0.18
C LEU A 167 7.85 4.48 -1.15
N GLN A 168 6.75 4.01 -1.77
CA GLN A 168 6.21 4.66 -2.96
C GLN A 168 5.61 6.03 -2.61
N ASP A 169 4.86 6.17 -1.51
CA ASP A 169 4.32 7.48 -1.10
C ASP A 169 5.44 8.54 -0.99
N THR A 170 6.56 8.20 -0.34
CA THR A 170 7.71 9.10 -0.22
C THR A 170 8.37 9.40 -1.57
N ALA A 171 8.48 8.40 -2.46
CA ALA A 171 9.06 8.60 -3.79
C ALA A 171 8.19 9.53 -4.66
N GLU A 172 6.87 9.40 -4.57
CA GLU A 172 5.89 10.25 -5.25
C GLU A 172 5.96 11.69 -4.74
N GLU A 173 6.00 11.91 -3.42
CA GLU A 173 6.15 13.25 -2.82
C GLU A 173 7.43 13.96 -3.28
N LEU A 174 8.57 13.26 -3.23
CA LEU A 174 9.85 13.82 -3.69
C LEU A 174 9.81 14.14 -5.19
N PHE A 175 9.15 13.31 -5.99
CA PHE A 175 9.04 13.55 -7.42
C PHE A 175 8.14 14.74 -7.76
N ILE A 176 7.05 14.97 -7.02
CA ILE A 176 6.25 16.19 -7.16
C ILE A 176 7.07 17.43 -6.81
N ALA A 177 7.90 17.37 -5.76
CA ALA A 177 8.80 18.45 -5.41
C ALA A 177 9.83 18.74 -6.53
N ASP A 178 10.39 17.69 -7.15
CA ASP A 178 11.26 17.82 -8.32
C ASP A 178 10.53 18.50 -9.49
N ILE A 179 9.30 18.06 -9.83
CA ILE A 179 8.52 18.70 -10.91
C ILE A 179 8.28 20.18 -10.61
N ASN A 180 7.87 20.53 -9.39
CA ASN A 180 7.61 21.93 -9.02
C ASN A 180 8.86 22.80 -9.15
N ARG A 181 10.03 22.28 -8.78
CA ARG A 181 11.30 22.96 -9.01
C ARG A 181 11.57 23.16 -10.51
N GLU A 182 11.36 22.14 -11.33
CA GLU A 182 11.59 22.25 -12.78
C GLU A 182 10.56 23.18 -13.46
N ILE A 183 9.34 23.28 -12.94
CA ILE A 183 8.35 24.30 -13.36
C ILE A 183 8.91 25.72 -13.14
N ASP A 184 9.49 25.99 -11.97
CA ASP A 184 10.06 27.30 -11.64
C ASP A 184 11.25 27.65 -12.55
N ILE A 185 12.12 26.67 -12.81
CA ILE A 185 13.26 26.82 -13.74
C ILE A 185 12.74 27.11 -15.16
N LEU A 186 11.77 26.31 -15.63
CA LEU A 186 11.18 26.50 -16.94
C LEU A 186 10.53 27.87 -17.10
N GLU A 187 9.79 28.38 -16.10
CA GLU A 187 9.21 29.73 -16.17
C GLU A 187 10.31 30.79 -16.36
N GLY A 188 11.44 30.66 -15.66
CA GLY A 188 12.59 31.55 -15.81
C GLY A 188 13.25 31.48 -17.21
N GLU A 189 13.45 30.27 -17.73
CA GLU A 189 14.01 30.06 -19.08
C GLU A 189 13.08 30.61 -20.17
N LEU A 190 11.78 30.36 -20.06
CA LEU A 190 10.77 30.86 -21.00
C LEU A 190 10.67 32.39 -20.97
N LEU A 191 10.79 33.02 -19.80
CA LEU A 191 10.83 34.50 -19.69
C LEU A 191 12.08 35.09 -20.34
N THR A 192 13.20 34.35 -20.33
CA THR A 192 14.45 34.75 -20.98
C THR A 192 14.35 34.59 -22.50
N LEU A 193 13.76 33.49 -22.98
CA LEU A 193 13.55 33.23 -24.41
C LEU A 193 12.50 34.18 -25.02
N PHE A 194 11.46 34.53 -24.26
CA PHE A 194 10.33 35.31 -24.76
C PHE A 194 10.12 36.62 -23.99
N PRO A 195 11.08 37.56 -24.02
CA PRO A 195 11.01 38.80 -23.26
C PRO A 195 9.78 39.64 -23.68
N GLY A 196 9.00 40.07 -22.69
CA GLY A 196 7.80 40.87 -22.91
C GLY A 196 6.59 40.10 -23.47
N GLN A 197 6.64 38.77 -23.56
CA GLN A 197 5.55 37.93 -24.09
C GLN A 197 4.92 37.01 -23.01
N PRO A 198 4.35 37.56 -21.92
CA PRO A 198 3.87 36.75 -20.79
C PRO A 198 2.72 35.80 -21.16
N LYS A 199 1.93 36.12 -22.19
CA LYS A 199 0.88 35.23 -22.70
C LYS A 199 1.45 33.99 -23.39
N ARG A 200 2.60 34.12 -24.07
CA ARG A 200 3.29 33.00 -24.71
C ARG A 200 3.87 32.07 -23.65
N VAL A 201 4.57 32.63 -22.64
CA VAL A 201 5.06 31.87 -21.48
C VAL A 201 3.93 31.13 -20.77
N ALA A 202 2.80 31.81 -20.50
CA ALA A 202 1.66 31.22 -19.84
C ALA A 202 1.01 30.07 -20.62
N ALA A 203 1.13 30.05 -21.97
CA ALA A 203 0.58 28.97 -22.78
C ALA A 203 1.32 27.64 -22.56
N PHE A 204 2.64 27.66 -22.38
CA PHE A 204 3.43 26.47 -22.05
C PHE A 204 3.10 25.93 -20.66
N LEU A 205 2.79 26.82 -19.71
CA LEU A 205 2.55 26.48 -18.29
C LEU A 205 1.06 26.28 -17.97
N GLU A 206 0.16 26.43 -18.94
CA GLU A 206 -1.28 26.24 -18.78
C GLU A 206 -1.65 24.88 -18.14
N PRO A 207 -0.99 23.75 -18.48
CA PRO A 207 -1.29 22.45 -17.87
C PRO A 207 -1.14 22.41 -16.35
N THR A 208 -0.31 23.29 -15.78
CA THR A 208 -0.07 23.36 -14.32
C THR A 208 -1.26 23.94 -13.56
N LYS A 209 -2.19 24.62 -14.25
CA LYS A 209 -3.33 25.27 -13.60
C LYS A 209 -4.34 24.23 -13.09
N PRO A 210 -4.95 24.47 -11.91
CA PRO A 210 -5.99 23.59 -11.40
C PRO A 210 -7.15 23.51 -12.38
N ARG A 211 -7.55 22.30 -12.78
CA ARG A 211 -8.79 22.10 -13.54
C ARG A 211 -9.99 22.56 -12.71
N HIS A 212 -10.51 23.75 -12.99
CA HIS A 212 -11.79 24.17 -12.42
C HIS A 212 -12.89 23.24 -12.96
N LYS A 213 -13.47 22.41 -12.08
CA LYS A 213 -14.73 21.70 -12.36
C LYS A 213 -15.79 22.76 -12.68
N ARG A 214 -16.05 23.01 -13.96
CA ARG A 214 -17.27 23.69 -14.40
C ARG A 214 -18.44 22.81 -13.98
N PHE A 215 -19.04 23.12 -12.82
CA PHE A 215 -20.38 22.66 -12.51
C PHE A 215 -21.27 23.14 -13.66
N ARG A 216 -21.72 22.22 -14.51
CA ARG A 216 -22.81 22.45 -15.46
C ARG A 216 -24.02 22.86 -14.62
N ARG A 217 -24.28 24.17 -14.55
CA ARG A 217 -25.52 24.75 -14.04
C ARG A 217 -26.64 24.18 -14.92
N LYS A 218 -27.48 23.32 -14.33
CA LYS A 218 -28.67 22.75 -14.96
C LYS A 218 -29.76 23.83 -14.91
N GLY A 219 -29.93 24.55 -16.02
CA GLY A 219 -31.10 25.37 -16.38
C GLY A 219 -31.21 25.24 -17.91
N ASP A 220 -32.35 25.00 -18.55
CA ASP A 220 -33.73 25.34 -18.21
C ASP A 220 -34.65 24.11 -18.28
N SER A 221 -35.54 23.96 -17.30
CA SER A 221 -36.87 23.39 -17.55
C SER A 221 -37.87 24.53 -17.51
N SER A 222 -38.02 25.23 -18.63
CA SER A 222 -39.23 26.00 -18.89
C SER A 222 -40.32 24.97 -19.22
N GLY A 223 -41.09 24.60 -18.21
CA GLY A 223 -42.43 24.08 -18.43
C GLY A 223 -43.27 25.23 -18.94
N GLU A 224 -43.62 25.18 -20.22
CA GLU A 224 -44.75 25.93 -20.76
C GLU A 224 -45.96 25.00 -20.74
N GLU A 225 -46.94 25.44 -19.97
CA GLU A 225 -48.33 24.96 -19.97
C GLU A 225 -48.95 25.23 -21.34
N ASP A 226 -49.57 24.20 -21.93
CA ASP A 226 -50.96 24.21 -22.41
C ASP A 226 -51.36 22.81 -22.93
#